data_AF-A0A061QV01-F1
#
_entry.id   AF-A0A061QV01-F1
#
_cell.length_a   1.000
_cell.length_b   1.000
_cell.length_c   1.000
_cell.angle_alpha   90.00
_cell.angle_beta   90.00
_cell.angle_gamma   90.00
#
_symmetry.space_group_name_H-M   'P 1'
#
loop_
_entity.id
_entity.type
_entity.pdbx_description
1 polymer ?
#
loop_
_entity_poly.entity_id
_entity_poly.type
_entity_poly.pdbx_seq_one_letter_code
_entity_poly.pdbx_strand_id
1 'polypeptide(L)'
;MDTKAGLSESEELQGTTSLVQKGEKKSQPAPKRFIRQAVPDKILKDPLLNEAISVLPANYNFEVHKTVWRIQKDGAKSVALQFPEGLLMYSCVLADIFQK
;
A
#
# COMPACT_ATOMS: atom_id res chain seq x y z
N MET A 1 14.67 -25.40 55.43
CA MET A 1 13.79 -25.43 56.62
C MET A 1 13.04 -24.11 56.54
N ASP A 2 11.78 -24.01 56.12
CA ASP A 2 10.68 -24.93 56.37
C ASP A 2 9.64 -24.94 55.23
N THR A 3 9.37 -26.17 54.80
CA THR A 3 8.08 -26.79 54.47
C THR A 3 6.79 -25.98 54.72
N LYS A 4 5.85 -26.06 53.77
CA LYS A 4 4.45 -26.58 53.89
C LYS A 4 3.57 -25.91 52.83
N ALA A 5 3.28 -26.56 51.71
CA ALA A 5 2.16 -27.49 51.49
C ALA A 5 0.78 -26.83 51.67
N GLY A 6 0.06 -26.71 50.55
CA GLY A 6 -1.35 -26.37 50.48
C GLY A 6 -1.91 -26.89 49.15
N LEU A 7 -2.48 -28.09 49.22
CA LEU A 7 -3.16 -28.82 48.16
C LEU A 7 -4.68 -28.56 48.32
N SER A 8 -5.37 -28.35 47.20
CA SER A 8 -6.81 -28.63 47.01
C SER A 8 -6.99 -28.78 45.50
N GLU A 9 -6.98 -29.99 44.90
CA GLU A 9 -8.05 -31.00 44.86
C GLU A 9 -9.41 -30.35 44.54
N SER A 10 -9.85 -30.36 43.27
CA SER A 10 -10.58 -31.43 42.55
C SER A 10 -12.09 -31.11 42.61
N GLU A 11 -12.71 -30.64 41.52
CA GLU A 11 -13.59 -31.37 40.56
C GLU A 11 -14.70 -30.34 40.21
N GLU A 12 -15.25 -30.21 39.00
CA GLU A 12 -16.00 -31.23 38.27
C GLU A 12 -15.93 -31.02 36.74
N LEU A 13 -15.93 -32.16 36.05
CA LEU A 13 -16.31 -32.36 34.67
C LEU A 13 -17.82 -32.30 34.48
N GLN A 14 -18.26 -31.78 33.34
CA GLN A 14 -19.42 -32.19 32.52
C GLN A 14 -19.52 -31.20 31.35
N GLY A 15 -19.67 -31.53 30.07
CA GLY A 15 -19.86 -32.77 29.33
C GLY A 15 -19.77 -32.39 27.83
N THR A 16 -19.09 -33.20 27.02
CA THR A 16 -19.71 -34.11 26.04
C THR A 16 -20.21 -33.44 24.74
N THR A 17 -19.48 -33.74 23.66
CA THR A 17 -19.92 -34.03 22.27
C THR A 17 -20.77 -32.97 21.54
N SER A 18 -20.35 -32.49 20.36
CA SER A 18 -20.52 -33.28 19.14
C SER A 18 -19.60 -32.83 18.00
N LEU A 19 -19.10 -33.82 17.28
CA LEU A 19 -18.36 -33.73 16.02
C LEU A 19 -19.22 -33.06 14.93
N VAL A 20 -18.69 -32.03 14.26
CA VAL A 20 -19.17 -31.65 12.91
C VAL A 20 -18.04 -31.84 11.93
N GLN A 21 -18.36 -32.65 10.91
CA GLN A 21 -17.43 -33.23 9.98
C GLN A 21 -16.83 -32.21 9.02
N LYS A 22 -15.53 -32.44 8.81
CA LYS A 22 -14.58 -31.77 7.94
C LYS A 22 -14.98 -31.88 6.47
N GLY A 23 -15.32 -30.75 5.86
CA GLY A 23 -15.35 -30.57 4.40
C GLY A 23 -14.18 -29.69 3.97
N GLU A 24 -13.04 -30.29 3.61
CA GLU A 24 -11.89 -29.58 3.04
C GLU A 24 -12.21 -29.14 1.61
N LYS A 25 -12.88 -27.99 1.45
CA LYS A 25 -12.78 -27.23 0.20
C LYS A 25 -11.40 -26.58 0.20
N LYS A 26 -10.46 -27.13 -0.58
CA LYS A 26 -9.18 -26.49 -0.88
C LYS A 26 -9.46 -25.15 -1.58
N SER A 27 -9.55 -24.07 -0.82
CA SER A 27 -9.58 -22.73 -1.36
C SER A 27 -8.22 -22.49 -2.01
N GLN A 28 -8.22 -22.40 -3.34
CA GLN A 28 -7.06 -21.91 -4.07
C GLN A 28 -6.64 -20.57 -3.43
N PRO A 29 -5.36 -20.40 -3.02
CA PRO A 29 -4.93 -19.15 -2.44
C PRO A 29 -5.14 -18.05 -3.48
N ALA A 30 -5.94 -17.03 -3.13
CA ALA A 30 -6.15 -15.87 -3.97
C ALA A 30 -4.78 -15.31 -4.40
N PRO A 31 -4.61 -14.89 -5.67
CA PRO A 31 -3.33 -14.41 -6.15
C PRO A 31 -2.87 -13.25 -5.26
N LYS A 32 -1.72 -13.45 -4.58
CA LYS A 32 -1.08 -12.40 -3.80
C LYS A 32 -0.76 -11.27 -4.78
N ARG A 33 -1.55 -10.18 -4.71
CA ARG A 33 -1.26 -8.95 -5.44
C ARG A 33 0.09 -8.43 -4.94
N PHE A 34 1.16 -8.71 -5.68
CA PHE A 34 2.42 -8.04 -5.48
C PHE A 34 2.24 -6.59 -5.91
N ILE A 35 1.96 -5.73 -4.93
CA ILE A 35 1.92 -4.29 -5.12
C ILE A 35 3.37 -3.85 -5.35
N ARG A 36 3.81 -3.86 -6.61
CA ARG A 36 5.10 -3.28 -7.02
C ARG A 36 4.98 -1.75 -7.05
N GLN A 37 4.83 -1.14 -5.88
CA GLN A 37 4.85 0.32 -5.70
C GLN A 37 6.25 0.84 -5.32
N ALA A 38 7.31 0.18 -5.80
CA ALA A 38 8.67 0.68 -5.60
C ALA A 38 9.00 1.68 -6.71
N VAL A 39 8.90 2.98 -6.40
CA VAL A 39 9.52 4.03 -7.21
C VAL A 39 11.04 3.98 -6.93
N PRO A 40 11.91 3.90 -7.95
CA PRO A 40 13.35 3.89 -7.76
C PRO A 40 13.86 5.14 -7.05
N ASP A 41 14.89 4.98 -6.21
CA ASP A 41 15.53 6.08 -5.47
C ASP A 41 16.07 7.19 -6.39
N LYS A 42 16.43 6.84 -7.63
CA LYS A 42 16.87 7.80 -8.64
C LYS A 42 15.81 8.90 -8.90
N ILE A 43 14.53 8.53 -8.93
CA ILE A 43 13.42 9.45 -9.19
C ILE A 43 13.00 10.17 -7.90
N LEU A 44 13.12 9.51 -6.76
CA LEU A 44 12.83 10.12 -5.45
C LEU A 44 13.84 11.20 -5.07
N LYS A 45 15.12 11.00 -5.42
CA LYS A 45 16.22 11.91 -5.07
C LYS A 45 16.60 12.85 -6.21
N ASP A 46 15.79 12.96 -7.25
CA ASP A 46 16.04 13.88 -8.35
C ASP A 46 15.81 15.33 -7.87
N PRO A 47 16.87 16.18 -7.81
CA PRO A 47 16.74 17.54 -7.32
C PRO A 47 15.83 18.40 -8.21
N LEU A 48 15.88 18.22 -9.54
CA LEU A 48 15.10 19.01 -10.49
C LEU A 48 13.61 18.68 -10.37
N LEU A 49 13.29 17.40 -10.20
CA LEU A 49 11.91 16.95 -9.98
C LEU A 49 11.36 17.45 -8.65
N ASN A 50 12.15 17.36 -7.57
CA ASN A 50 11.74 17.83 -6.25
C ASN A 50 11.52 19.34 -6.20
N GLU A 51 12.37 20.14 -6.86
CA GLU A 51 12.16 21.58 -7.00
C GLU A 51 10.87 21.89 -7.75
N ALA A 52 10.59 21.18 -8.84
CA ALA A 52 9.37 21.42 -9.60
C ALA A 52 8.11 21.02 -8.81
N ILE A 53 8.18 19.94 -8.01
CA ILE A 53 7.09 19.53 -7.10
C ILE A 53 6.86 20.56 -5.99
N SER A 54 7.91 21.26 -5.52
CA SER A 54 7.77 22.27 -4.45
C SER A 54 6.87 23.45 -4.81
N VAL A 55 6.63 23.68 -6.11
CA VAL A 55 5.70 24.70 -6.62
C VAL A 55 4.24 24.30 -6.39
N LEU A 56 3.95 22.99 -6.33
CA LEU A 56 2.61 22.49 -6.10
C LEU A 56 2.23 22.67 -4.62
N PRO A 57 0.95 22.93 -4.31
CA PRO A 57 0.54 23.16 -2.95
C PRO A 57 0.58 21.85 -2.16
N ALA A 58 1.16 21.90 -0.95
CA ALA A 58 1.40 20.73 -0.10
C ALA A 58 0.11 20.05 0.41
N ASN A 59 -1.06 20.66 0.19
CA ASN A 59 -2.36 20.11 0.57
C ASN A 59 -2.88 19.06 -0.43
N TYR A 60 -2.22 18.83 -1.56
CA TYR A 60 -2.54 17.78 -2.52
C TYR A 60 -1.34 16.90 -2.84
N ASN A 61 -1.54 15.58 -2.75
CA ASN A 61 -0.55 14.61 -3.21
C ASN A 61 -0.89 14.14 -4.63
N PHE A 62 -0.17 14.69 -5.62
CA PHE A 62 -0.32 14.33 -7.03
C PHE A 62 0.45 13.07 -7.45
N GLU A 63 1.16 12.42 -6.51
CA GLU A 63 1.95 11.20 -6.77
C GLU A 63 2.93 11.37 -7.96
N VAL A 64 3.49 12.57 -8.13
CA VAL A 64 4.30 12.96 -9.31
C VAL A 64 5.43 11.96 -9.56
N HIS A 65 6.19 11.59 -8.52
CA HIS A 65 7.28 10.61 -8.64
C HIS A 65 6.84 9.27 -9.23
N LYS A 66 5.64 8.80 -8.84
CA LYS A 66 5.09 7.53 -9.29
C LYS A 66 4.61 7.61 -10.73
N THR A 67 4.03 8.75 -11.11
CA THR A 67 3.61 9.04 -12.48
C THR A 67 4.82 9.10 -13.41
N VAL A 68 5.88 9.85 -13.05
CA VAL A 68 7.14 9.91 -13.81
C VAL A 68 7.75 8.52 -13.97
N TRP A 69 7.80 7.74 -12.89
CA TRP A 69 8.29 6.37 -12.98
C TRP A 69 7.49 5.50 -13.95
N ARG A 70 6.15 5.62 -13.94
CA ARG A 70 5.30 4.88 -14.86
C ARG A 70 5.52 5.30 -16.31
N ILE A 71 5.66 6.59 -16.59
CA ILE A 71 5.98 7.11 -17.92
C ILE A 71 7.32 6.54 -18.42
N GLN A 72 8.37 6.59 -17.58
CA GLN A 72 9.70 6.07 -17.94
C GLN A 72 9.68 4.55 -18.14
N LYS A 73 8.99 3.82 -17.26
CA LYS A 73 8.91 2.36 -17.31
C LYS A 73 8.17 1.88 -18.56
N ASP A 74 7.08 2.55 -18.92
CA ASP A 74 6.24 2.17 -20.05
C ASP A 74 6.76 2.77 -21.38
N GLY A 75 7.76 3.66 -21.33
CA GLY A 75 8.38 4.27 -22.50
C GLY A 75 7.41 5.17 -23.29
N ALA A 76 6.45 5.80 -22.59
CA ALA A 76 5.39 6.56 -23.22
C ALA A 76 5.93 7.83 -23.89
N LYS A 77 5.58 8.04 -25.17
CA LYS A 77 5.94 9.26 -25.94
C LYS A 77 4.90 10.38 -25.82
N SER A 78 3.67 10.02 -25.48
CA SER A 78 2.54 10.94 -25.33
C SER A 78 1.78 10.56 -24.07
N VAL A 79 1.47 11.56 -23.25
CA VAL A 79 0.77 11.39 -21.98
C VAL A 79 -0.45 12.30 -21.99
N ALA A 80 -1.62 11.73 -21.70
CA ALA A 80 -2.84 12.48 -21.48
C ALA A 80 -3.08 12.61 -19.97
N LEU A 81 -3.36 13.82 -19.50
CA LEU A 81 -3.71 14.09 -18.11
C LEU A 81 -5.21 14.36 -18.00
N GLN A 82 -5.89 13.59 -17.14
CA GLN A 82 -7.31 13.78 -16.87
C GLN A 82 -7.47 14.28 -15.44
N PHE A 83 -8.14 15.42 -15.28
CA PHE A 83 -8.44 16.00 -13.98
C PHE A 83 -9.91 16.40 -13.87
N PRO A 84 -10.52 16.30 -12.68
CA PRO A 84 -11.78 16.96 -12.37
C PRO A 84 -11.58 18.49 -12.31
N GLU A 85 -12.67 19.25 -12.44
CA GLU A 85 -12.65 20.73 -12.53
C GLU A 85 -11.80 21.40 -11.43
N GLY A 86 -11.94 20.97 -10.18
CA GLY A 86 -11.20 21.54 -9.04
C GLY A 86 -9.70 21.29 -9.01
N LEU A 87 -9.17 20.41 -9.87
CA LEU A 87 -7.73 20.15 -10.01
C LEU A 87 -7.17 20.64 -11.35
N LEU A 88 -8.03 21.16 -12.24
CA LEU A 88 -7.65 21.57 -13.58
C LEU A 88 -6.62 22.71 -13.56
N MET A 89 -6.65 23.57 -12.53
CA MET A 89 -5.68 24.65 -12.34
C MET A 89 -4.23 24.16 -12.23
N TYR A 90 -4.00 22.91 -11.79
CA TYR A 90 -2.67 22.31 -11.67
C TYR A 90 -2.23 21.57 -12.93
N SER A 91 -3.13 21.40 -13.91
CA SER A 91 -2.87 20.57 -15.09
C SER A 91 -1.71 21.11 -15.94
N CYS A 92 -1.65 22.41 -16.16
CA CYS A 92 -0.57 23.05 -16.92
C CYS A 92 0.79 22.87 -16.23
N VAL A 93 0.85 23.13 -14.91
CA VAL A 93 2.09 22.97 -14.13
C VAL A 93 2.55 21.52 -14.13
N LEU A 94 1.62 20.56 -13.97
CA LEU A 94 1.93 19.14 -14.03
C LEU A 94 2.40 18.70 -15.42
N ALA A 95 1.81 19.24 -16.49
CA ALA A 95 2.26 18.98 -17.85
C ALA A 95 3.71 19.44 -18.08
N ASP A 96 4.07 20.63 -17.58
CA ASP A 96 5.44 21.16 -17.65
C ASP A 96 6.44 20.28 -16.86
N ILE A 97 6.00 19.73 -15.71
CA ILE A 97 6.81 18.81 -14.91
C ILE A 97 7.06 17.49 -15.65
N PHE A 98 6.04 16.96 -16.33
CA PHE A 98 6.15 15.67 -17.03
C PHE A 98 6.82 15.73 -18.39
N GLN A 99 6.94 16.92 -18.99
CA GLN A 99 7.62 17.11 -20.27
C GLN A 99 9.15 17.08 -20.14
N LYS A 100 9.68 17.47 -18.97
CA LYS A 100 11.12 17.54 -18.68
C LYS A 100 11.69 16.16 -18.37
#